data_AF-A0ABD1S696-F1
#
_entry.id   AF-A0ABD1S696-F1
#
_cell.length_a   1.000
_cell.length_b   1.000
_cell.length_c   1.000
_cell.angle_alpha   90.00
_cell.angle_beta   90.00
_cell.angle_gamma   90.00
#
_symmetry.space_group_name_H-M   'P 1'
#
loop_
_entity.id
_entity.type
_entity.pdbx_description
1 polymer ?
#
loop_
_entity_poly.entity_id
_entity_poly.type
_entity_poly.pdbx_seq_one_letter_code
_entity_poly.pdbx_strand_id
1 'polypeptide(L)'
;MHLAHFFKGKFNIFLWVEVDVFDKFKDRKGKFDESLISNVQGLLSLYEASQFRVHGEDILEEALEFSTTQLDSLVVHVSNSLSTQIKEALEIPIHKTVTRFVANKFLSIYQQDESHNNVLLNFAKLDFNLLLKMHQKELSEVTRLVRTYFQEAKWVYCGYIPSLDEYMKVGMPSSTYILMSAAALAGINGELVSKEAFEWVASDPLILRASEIIGRLMNDLVGFGFEQKISAVGCYMNQNKGASKEEAFAEIQNLVTNAWKDINQELLRPSPTAVPMAFFMQVIVNISRYSYRLDREEHDSVPSEISSKKIKDLGFAYKYGIQDIIHETIGRCVAYGFLPTQ
;
A
#
# COMPACT_ATOMS: atom_id res chain seq x y z
N MET A 1 -29.50 13.46 -7.91
CA MET A 1 -28.22 12.81 -7.53
C MET A 1 -27.79 11.66 -8.45
N HIS A 2 -28.68 11.09 -9.28
CA HIS A 2 -28.35 9.90 -10.11
C HIS A 2 -27.57 10.14 -11.42
N LEU A 3 -27.50 11.37 -11.94
CA LEU A 3 -26.86 11.63 -13.24
C LEU A 3 -25.36 11.96 -13.14
N ALA A 4 -24.89 12.72 -12.14
CA ALA A 4 -23.47 13.11 -12.07
C ALA A 4 -22.50 11.99 -11.63
N HIS A 5 -22.98 10.98 -10.88
CA HIS A 5 -22.14 9.84 -10.50
C HIS A 5 -21.82 8.89 -11.67
N PHE A 6 -22.46 9.05 -12.83
CA PHE A 6 -22.26 8.20 -14.00
C PHE A 6 -21.23 8.74 -15.00
N PHE A 7 -20.82 10.01 -14.88
CA PHE A 7 -19.91 10.61 -15.84
C PHE A 7 -18.47 10.40 -15.36
N LYS A 8 -17.77 9.48 -16.05
CA LYS A 8 -16.32 9.22 -16.02
C LYS A 8 -15.68 8.58 -14.76
N GLY A 9 -16.42 8.35 -13.67
CA GLY A 9 -15.79 8.04 -12.36
C GLY A 9 -15.90 6.63 -11.77
N LYS A 10 -16.70 5.70 -12.31
CA LYS A 10 -16.89 4.39 -11.66
C LYS A 10 -16.50 3.23 -12.56
N PHE A 11 -15.50 2.48 -12.07
CA PHE A 11 -14.86 1.34 -12.71
C PHE A 11 -13.95 1.78 -13.86
N ASN A 12 -12.83 1.08 -14.07
CA ASN A 12 -11.89 1.25 -15.19
C ASN A 12 -12.56 0.94 -16.55
N ILE A 13 -13.67 1.62 -16.85
CA ILE A 13 -14.46 1.55 -18.07
C ILE A 13 -14.66 3.02 -18.44
N PHE A 14 -13.79 3.54 -19.31
CA PHE A 14 -13.94 4.87 -19.90
C PHE A 14 -15.16 4.87 -20.83
N LEU A 15 -16.35 5.09 -20.26
CA LEU A 15 -17.51 5.50 -21.04
C LEU A 15 -17.32 6.99 -21.35
N TRP A 16 -16.89 7.27 -22.58
CA TRP A 16 -16.91 8.61 -23.14
C TRP A 16 -18.36 9.02 -23.32
N VAL A 17 -18.77 10.05 -22.61
CA VAL A 17 -20.06 10.70 -22.83
C VAL A 17 -19.78 11.98 -23.59
N GLU A 18 -20.49 12.16 -24.70
CA GLU A 18 -20.45 13.39 -25.50
C GLU A 18 -20.90 14.58 -24.66
N VAL A 19 -20.10 15.65 -24.67
CA VAL A 19 -20.36 16.87 -23.89
C VAL A 19 -21.60 17.65 -24.37
N ASP A 20 -22.07 17.37 -25.58
CA ASP A 20 -23.30 17.91 -26.17
C ASP A 20 -24.55 17.54 -25.35
N VAL A 21 -24.46 16.54 -24.46
CA VAL A 21 -25.51 16.25 -23.46
C VAL A 21 -25.83 17.45 -22.57
N PHE A 22 -24.90 18.41 -22.42
CA PHE A 22 -25.09 19.61 -21.62
C PHE A 22 -25.78 20.75 -22.37
N ASP A 23 -25.88 20.71 -23.71
CA ASP A 23 -26.52 21.76 -24.50
C ASP A 23 -28.00 21.93 -24.17
N LYS A 24 -28.67 20.85 -23.75
CA LYS A 24 -30.07 20.90 -23.32
C LYS A 24 -30.32 21.78 -22.08
N PHE A 25 -29.25 22.16 -21.38
CA PHE A 25 -29.31 23.04 -20.21
C PHE A 25 -28.99 24.50 -20.56
N LYS A 26 -28.77 24.81 -21.85
CA LYS A 26 -28.56 26.18 -22.33
C LYS A 26 -29.88 26.82 -22.76
N ASP A 27 -29.96 28.13 -22.56
CA ASP A 27 -31.04 28.98 -23.02
C ASP A 27 -30.95 29.28 -24.52
N ARG A 28 -31.91 30.02 -25.06
CA ARG A 28 -31.93 30.41 -26.48
C ARG A 28 -30.77 31.32 -26.89
N LYS A 29 -30.01 31.88 -25.93
CA LYS A 29 -28.84 32.72 -26.16
C LYS A 29 -27.54 31.90 -26.10
N GLY A 30 -27.63 30.59 -25.87
CA GLY A 30 -26.49 29.68 -25.80
C GLY A 30 -25.74 29.70 -24.46
N LYS A 31 -26.33 30.29 -23.41
CA LYS A 31 -25.76 30.31 -22.04
C LYS A 31 -26.50 29.33 -21.14
N PHE A 32 -25.87 28.84 -20.07
CA PHE A 32 -26.58 28.01 -19.09
C PHE A 32 -27.79 28.74 -18.53
N ASP A 33 -28.94 28.06 -18.55
CA ASP A 33 -30.23 28.64 -18.17
C ASP A 33 -30.27 28.94 -16.67
N GLU A 34 -30.62 30.18 -16.31
CA GLU A 34 -30.71 30.62 -14.90
C GLU A 34 -31.77 29.83 -14.10
N SER A 35 -32.73 29.18 -14.76
CA SER A 35 -33.70 28.30 -14.10
C SER A 35 -33.02 27.15 -13.34
N LEU A 36 -31.80 26.75 -13.72
CA LEU A 36 -31.00 25.72 -13.05
C LEU A 36 -30.63 26.09 -11.60
N ILE A 37 -30.57 27.38 -11.27
CA ILE A 37 -30.24 27.90 -9.94
C ILE A 37 -31.23 27.39 -8.89
N SER A 38 -32.49 27.15 -9.28
CA SER A 38 -33.52 26.60 -8.40
C SER A 38 -33.23 25.17 -7.94
N ASN A 39 -32.43 24.41 -8.69
CA ASN A 39 -32.02 23.05 -8.36
C ASN A 39 -30.55 23.01 -7.93
N VAL A 40 -30.30 23.47 -6.70
CA VAL A 40 -28.95 23.56 -6.13
C VAL A 40 -28.19 22.23 -6.19
N GLN A 41 -28.86 21.09 -5.97
CA GLN A 41 -28.23 19.77 -6.06
C GLN A 41 -27.81 19.44 -7.51
N GLY A 42 -28.62 19.83 -8.49
CA GLY A 42 -28.30 19.73 -9.92
C GLY A 42 -27.14 20.62 -10.31
N LEU A 43 -27.06 21.82 -9.75
CA LEU A 43 -25.96 22.76 -9.95
C LEU A 43 -24.64 22.24 -9.36
N LEU A 44 -24.67 21.68 -8.15
CA LEU A 44 -23.52 21.00 -7.53
C LEU A 44 -23.07 19.80 -8.36
N SER A 45 -24.02 19.06 -8.94
CA SER A 45 -23.75 17.95 -9.85
C SER A 45 -23.07 18.41 -11.14
N LEU A 46 -23.49 19.57 -11.70
CA LEU A 46 -22.88 20.18 -12.87
C LEU A 46 -21.44 20.65 -12.59
N TYR A 47 -21.23 21.27 -11.42
CA TYR A 47 -19.91 21.67 -10.95
C TYR A 47 -18.95 20.47 -10.89
N GLU A 48 -19.33 19.37 -10.23
CA GLU A 48 -18.48 18.19 -10.11
C GLU A 48 -18.21 17.53 -11.46
N ALA A 49 -19.19 17.50 -12.38
CA ALA A 49 -18.99 16.98 -13.73
C ALA A 49 -17.98 17.82 -14.54
N SER A 50 -18.02 19.14 -14.40
CA SER A 50 -17.10 20.06 -15.11
C SER A 50 -15.63 19.91 -14.69
N GLN A 51 -15.35 19.25 -13.57
CA GLN A 51 -13.98 18.94 -13.14
C GLN A 51 -13.30 17.87 -13.99
N PHE A 52 -14.07 17.10 -14.78
CA PHE A 52 -13.56 16.06 -15.69
C PHE A 52 -13.35 16.54 -17.13
N ARG A 53 -13.41 17.86 -17.35
CA ARG A 53 -13.22 18.46 -18.67
C ARG A 53 -11.83 18.19 -19.24
N VAL A 54 -11.74 18.11 -20.56
CA VAL A 54 -10.49 18.05 -21.31
C VAL A 54 -10.36 19.24 -22.25
N HIS A 55 -9.19 19.40 -22.88
CA HIS A 55 -8.96 20.48 -23.83
C HIS A 55 -9.95 20.42 -25.00
N GLY A 56 -10.54 21.57 -25.34
CA GLY A 56 -11.52 21.72 -26.42
C GLY A 56 -12.98 21.49 -26.01
N GLU A 57 -13.26 21.19 -24.73
CA GLU A 57 -14.63 21.08 -24.20
C GLU A 57 -15.11 22.43 -23.62
N ASP A 58 -15.28 23.44 -24.47
CA ASP A 58 -15.66 24.81 -24.07
C ASP A 58 -16.95 24.85 -23.22
N ILE A 59 -17.91 23.98 -23.52
CA ILE A 59 -19.16 23.86 -22.75
C ILE A 59 -18.93 23.51 -21.29
N LEU A 60 -17.91 22.70 -20.96
CA LEU A 60 -17.59 22.34 -19.58
C LEU A 60 -16.77 23.43 -18.88
N GLU A 61 -16.00 24.23 -19.61
CA GLU A 61 -15.39 25.45 -19.06
C GLU A 61 -16.49 26.45 -18.66
N GLU A 62 -17.46 26.69 -19.54
CA GLU A 62 -18.63 27.53 -19.23
C GLU A 62 -19.46 26.96 -18.06
N ALA A 63 -19.66 25.64 -18.02
CA ALA A 63 -20.40 25.01 -16.93
C ALA A 63 -19.67 25.16 -15.59
N LEU A 64 -18.33 25.07 -15.59
CA LEU A 64 -17.54 25.30 -14.40
C LEU A 64 -17.70 26.75 -13.91
N GLU A 65 -17.53 27.73 -14.78
CA GLU A 65 -17.65 29.16 -14.42
C GLU A 65 -19.06 29.47 -13.88
N PHE A 66 -20.09 29.04 -14.60
CA PHE A 66 -21.49 29.24 -14.22
C PHE A 66 -21.78 28.59 -12.86
N SER A 67 -21.51 27.28 -12.73
CA SER A 67 -21.85 26.55 -11.50
C SER A 67 -21.07 27.04 -10.29
N THR A 68 -19.77 27.37 -10.44
CA THR A 68 -18.96 27.95 -9.36
C THR A 68 -19.58 29.25 -8.84
N THR A 69 -19.84 30.20 -9.75
CA THR A 69 -20.41 31.51 -9.41
C THR A 69 -21.75 31.38 -8.68
N GLN A 70 -22.63 30.52 -9.20
CA GLN A 70 -23.96 30.33 -8.62
C GLN A 70 -23.89 29.62 -7.26
N LEU A 71 -23.05 28.59 -7.11
CA LEU A 71 -22.86 27.88 -5.84
C LEU A 71 -22.27 28.76 -4.74
N ASP A 72 -21.26 29.60 -5.08
CA ASP A 72 -20.69 30.58 -4.17
C ASP A 72 -21.75 31.56 -3.64
N SER A 73 -22.66 32.01 -4.51
CA SER A 73 -23.75 32.91 -4.11
C SER A 73 -24.80 32.22 -3.22
N LEU A 74 -25.10 30.95 -3.51
CA LEU A 74 -26.17 30.20 -2.84
C LEU A 74 -25.75 29.60 -1.51
N VAL A 75 -24.45 29.49 -1.23
CA VAL A 75 -23.90 28.78 -0.07
C VAL A 75 -24.45 29.28 1.28
N VAL A 76 -24.83 30.55 1.37
CA VAL A 76 -25.38 31.18 2.58
C VAL A 76 -26.91 31.07 2.69
N HIS A 77 -27.58 30.63 1.63
CA HIS A 77 -29.04 30.60 1.51
C HIS A 77 -29.64 29.18 1.56
N VAL A 78 -28.81 28.15 1.71
CA VAL A 78 -29.23 26.74 1.75
C VAL A 78 -29.12 26.16 3.17
N SER A 79 -29.66 24.96 3.36
CA SER A 79 -29.55 24.25 4.64
C SER A 79 -28.09 24.07 5.06
N ASN A 80 -27.83 24.01 6.37
CA ASN A 80 -26.47 23.84 6.89
C ASN A 80 -25.74 22.62 6.29
N SER A 81 -26.44 21.50 6.08
CA SER A 81 -25.85 20.30 5.47
C SER A 81 -25.44 20.52 4.01
N LEU A 82 -26.28 21.18 3.21
CA LEU A 82 -26.00 21.47 1.81
C LEU A 82 -24.94 22.57 1.66
N SER A 83 -24.97 23.59 2.53
CA SER A 83 -23.96 24.64 2.61
C SER A 83 -22.56 24.05 2.82
N THR A 84 -22.42 23.10 3.75
CA THR A 84 -21.16 22.40 4.00
C THR A 84 -20.71 21.61 2.75
N GLN A 85 -21.61 20.87 2.10
CA GLN A 85 -21.27 20.14 0.87
C GLN A 85 -20.77 21.06 -0.24
N ILE A 86 -21.42 22.23 -0.42
CA ILE A 86 -21.01 23.23 -1.42
C ILE A 86 -19.62 23.77 -1.10
N LYS A 87 -19.36 24.20 0.13
CA LYS A 87 -18.04 24.74 0.54
C LYS A 87 -16.92 23.75 0.29
N GLU A 88 -17.14 22.49 0.68
CA GLU A 88 -16.12 21.46 0.55
C GLU A 88 -15.87 21.09 -0.93
N ALA A 89 -16.92 21.04 -1.76
CA ALA A 89 -16.77 20.81 -3.20
C ALA A 89 -15.98 21.93 -3.89
N LEU A 90 -16.27 23.19 -3.52
CA LEU A 90 -15.57 24.37 -4.04
C LEU A 90 -14.11 24.44 -3.59
N GLU A 91 -13.81 23.96 -2.37
CA GLU A 91 -12.44 23.89 -1.85
C GLU A 91 -11.64 22.78 -2.53
N ILE A 92 -12.15 21.55 -2.53
CA ILE A 92 -11.52 20.38 -3.16
C ILE A 92 -12.59 19.54 -3.86
N PRO A 93 -12.67 19.62 -5.20
CA PRO A 93 -13.65 18.83 -5.94
C PRO A 93 -13.41 17.33 -5.81
N ILE A 94 -14.47 16.53 -6.00
CA ILE A 94 -14.44 15.08 -5.80
C ILE A 94 -13.39 14.42 -6.69
N HIS A 95 -13.30 14.85 -7.95
CA HIS A 95 -12.34 14.31 -8.91
C HIS A 95 -10.88 14.53 -8.51
N LYS A 96 -10.60 15.64 -7.82
CA LYS A 96 -9.25 16.02 -7.37
C LYS A 96 -8.90 15.45 -6.00
N THR A 97 -9.85 14.73 -5.38
CA THR A 97 -9.65 14.10 -4.07
C THR A 97 -9.32 12.62 -4.22
N VAL A 98 -8.52 12.07 -3.30
CA VAL A 98 -8.37 10.62 -3.19
C VAL A 98 -9.70 10.04 -2.72
N THR A 99 -10.37 9.31 -3.62
CA THR A 99 -11.74 8.79 -3.45
C THR A 99 -11.95 8.06 -2.12
N ARG A 100 -10.88 7.45 -1.57
CA ARG A 100 -10.92 6.73 -0.30
C ARG A 100 -11.02 7.63 0.93
N PHE A 101 -10.37 8.81 0.95
CA PHE A 101 -10.45 9.73 2.09
C PHE A 101 -11.86 10.29 2.27
N VAL A 102 -12.58 10.49 1.16
CA VAL A 102 -13.95 11.02 1.15
C VAL A 102 -15.03 9.94 1.20
N ALA A 103 -14.67 8.65 1.11
CA ALA A 103 -15.63 7.55 1.10
C ALA A 103 -16.58 7.55 2.32
N ASN A 104 -16.06 7.82 3.52
CA ASN A 104 -16.88 7.94 4.74
C ASN A 104 -17.92 9.06 4.67
N LYS A 105 -17.53 10.18 4.07
CA LYS A 105 -18.41 11.33 3.87
C LYS A 105 -19.50 11.02 2.86
N PHE A 106 -19.15 10.37 1.74
CA PHE A 106 -20.14 9.88 0.78
C PHE A 106 -21.10 8.86 1.38
N LEU A 107 -20.63 7.95 2.22
CA LEU A 107 -21.50 7.01 2.93
C LEU A 107 -22.50 7.75 3.81
N SER A 108 -22.06 8.80 4.50
CA SER A 108 -22.93 9.64 5.34
C SER A 108 -23.97 10.40 4.52
N ILE A 109 -23.58 10.99 3.39
CA ILE A 109 -24.48 11.70 2.48
C ILE A 109 -25.49 10.73 1.86
N TYR A 110 -25.02 9.59 1.33
CA TYR A 110 -25.87 8.59 0.70
C TYR A 110 -26.88 7.98 1.68
N GLN A 111 -26.49 7.80 2.95
CA GLN A 111 -27.41 7.33 3.99
C GLN A 111 -28.56 8.31 4.27
N GLN A 112 -28.37 9.61 4.02
CA GLN A 112 -29.39 10.64 4.23
C GLN A 112 -30.35 10.80 3.04
N ASP A 113 -30.03 10.22 1.87
CA ASP A 113 -30.90 10.27 0.69
C ASP A 113 -32.10 9.33 0.89
N GLU A 114 -33.32 9.85 0.87
CA GLU A 114 -34.54 9.04 1.05
C GLU A 114 -34.69 7.91 0.01
N SER A 115 -34.06 8.06 -1.16
CA SER A 115 -34.09 7.08 -2.26
C SER A 115 -32.95 6.07 -2.24
N HIS A 116 -32.08 6.09 -1.22
CA HIS A 116 -30.90 5.25 -1.19
C HIS A 116 -31.23 3.75 -1.20
N ASN A 117 -30.39 2.98 -1.88
CA ASN A 117 -30.46 1.53 -1.89
C ASN A 117 -29.75 0.98 -0.65
N ASN A 118 -30.52 0.38 0.26
CA ASN A 118 -30.02 -0.20 1.50
C ASN A 118 -28.95 -1.28 1.28
N VAL A 119 -29.06 -2.08 0.22
CA VAL A 119 -28.09 -3.14 -0.10
C VAL A 119 -26.75 -2.50 -0.50
N LEU A 120 -26.78 -1.49 -1.36
CA LEU A 120 -25.59 -0.77 -1.79
C LEU A 120 -24.91 -0.02 -0.63
N LEU A 121 -25.70 0.63 0.24
CA LEU A 121 -25.16 1.32 1.42
C LEU A 121 -24.47 0.35 2.37
N ASN A 122 -25.10 -0.80 2.66
CA ASN A 122 -24.52 -1.82 3.53
C ASN A 122 -23.25 -2.43 2.93
N PHE A 123 -23.26 -2.73 1.63
CA PHE A 123 -22.08 -3.21 0.92
C PHE A 123 -20.91 -2.22 1.02
N ALA A 124 -21.15 -0.94 0.73
CA ALA A 124 -20.11 0.08 0.77
C ALA A 124 -19.58 0.34 2.19
N LYS A 125 -20.41 0.22 3.23
CA LYS A 125 -19.95 0.26 4.64
C LYS A 125 -19.08 -0.94 5.00
N LEU A 126 -19.43 -2.13 4.55
CA LEU A 126 -18.64 -3.34 4.79
C LEU A 126 -17.28 -3.26 4.10
N ASP A 127 -17.25 -2.87 2.82
CA ASP A 127 -16.00 -2.59 2.09
C ASP A 127 -15.16 -1.50 2.78
N PHE A 128 -15.81 -0.43 3.24
CA PHE A 128 -15.13 0.64 3.95
C PHE A 128 -14.37 0.12 5.17
N ASN A 129 -15.09 -0.58 6.04
CA ASN A 129 -14.57 -1.13 7.28
C ASN A 129 -13.53 -2.23 7.07
N LEU A 130 -13.69 -3.05 6.02
CA LEU A 130 -12.74 -4.11 5.69
C LEU A 130 -11.34 -3.53 5.38
N LEU A 131 -11.26 -2.62 4.42
CA LEU A 131 -9.99 -1.99 4.04
C LEU A 131 -9.45 -1.08 5.15
N LEU A 132 -10.31 -0.43 5.95
CA LEU A 132 -9.83 0.33 7.12
C LEU A 132 -9.12 -0.59 8.11
N LYS A 133 -9.68 -1.78 8.40
CA LYS A 133 -9.01 -2.78 9.24
C LYS A 133 -7.70 -3.27 8.61
N MET A 134 -7.64 -3.41 7.29
CA MET A 134 -6.41 -3.77 6.59
C MET A 134 -5.33 -2.70 6.76
N HIS A 135 -5.65 -1.42 6.48
CA HIS A 135 -4.71 -0.31 6.63
C HIS A 135 -4.23 -0.12 8.08
N GLN A 136 -5.11 -0.29 9.07
CA GLN A 136 -4.70 -0.29 10.48
C GLN A 136 -3.66 -1.38 10.77
N LYS A 137 -3.78 -2.53 10.11
CA LYS A 137 -2.87 -3.65 10.28
C LYS A 137 -1.56 -3.46 9.55
N GLU A 138 -1.60 -2.99 8.31
CA GLU A 138 -0.40 -2.55 7.56
C GLU A 138 0.39 -1.51 8.37
N LEU A 139 -0.31 -0.53 8.96
CA LEU A 139 0.31 0.49 9.80
C LEU A 139 0.91 -0.11 11.08
N SER A 140 0.24 -1.09 11.70
CA SER A 140 0.79 -1.83 12.84
C SER A 140 2.08 -2.57 12.47
N GLU A 141 2.12 -3.22 11.32
CA GLU A 141 3.31 -3.93 10.83
C GLU A 141 4.45 -2.97 10.46
N VAL A 142 4.16 -1.84 9.83
CA VAL A 142 5.15 -0.78 9.58
C VAL A 142 5.68 -0.21 10.89
N THR A 143 4.82 0.01 11.87
CA THR A 143 5.24 0.46 13.21
C THR A 143 6.13 -0.58 13.89
N ARG A 144 5.79 -1.87 13.78
CA ARG A 144 6.61 -2.98 14.29
C ARG A 144 7.98 -2.99 13.62
N LEU A 145 8.03 -2.86 12.30
CA LEU A 145 9.27 -2.79 11.51
C LEU A 145 10.17 -1.63 11.93
N VAL A 146 9.63 -0.41 12.03
CA VAL A 146 10.39 0.77 12.47
C VAL A 146 10.95 0.59 13.87
N ARG A 147 10.16 0.03 14.80
CA ARG A 147 10.63 -0.29 16.15
C ARG A 147 11.75 -1.33 16.15
N THR A 148 11.65 -2.36 15.32
CA THR A 148 12.70 -3.37 15.17
C THR A 148 13.99 -2.75 14.65
N TYR A 149 13.95 -1.98 13.56
CA TYR A 149 15.16 -1.31 13.05
C TYR A 149 15.78 -0.35 14.06
N PHE A 150 14.95 0.41 14.79
CA PHE A 150 15.45 1.27 15.87
C PHE A 150 16.13 0.46 16.98
N GLN A 151 15.55 -0.68 17.36
CA GLN A 151 16.12 -1.55 18.39
C GLN A 151 17.42 -2.23 17.93
N GLU A 152 17.50 -2.68 16.69
CA GLU A 152 18.74 -3.21 16.08
C GLU A 152 19.82 -2.12 16.04
N ALA A 153 19.49 -0.91 15.60
CA ALA A 153 20.41 0.22 15.60
C ALA A 153 20.90 0.58 17.02
N LYS A 154 20.01 0.53 18.02
CA LYS A 154 20.36 0.73 19.44
C LYS A 154 21.33 -0.33 19.94
N TRP A 155 21.12 -1.60 19.59
CA TRP A 155 22.04 -2.68 19.95
C TRP A 155 23.43 -2.45 19.37
N VAL A 156 23.51 -2.09 18.09
CA VAL A 156 24.79 -1.73 17.43
C VAL A 156 25.44 -0.53 18.13
N TYR A 157 24.69 0.56 18.33
CA TYR A 157 25.21 1.79 18.93
C TYR A 157 25.76 1.59 20.35
N CYS A 158 25.08 0.80 21.17
CA CYS A 158 25.52 0.51 22.54
C CYS A 158 26.54 -0.64 22.63
N GLY A 159 26.89 -1.29 21.52
CA GLY A 159 27.73 -2.50 21.52
C GLY A 159 27.09 -3.67 22.26
N TYR A 160 25.76 -3.70 22.37
CA TYR A 160 25.04 -4.77 23.03
C TYR A 160 24.74 -5.89 22.04
N ILE A 161 25.21 -7.11 22.35
CA ILE A 161 24.88 -8.31 21.58
C ILE A 161 23.82 -9.08 22.38
N PRO A 162 22.57 -9.20 21.87
CA PRO A 162 21.53 -9.98 22.54
C PRO A 162 21.83 -11.49 22.49
N SER A 163 21.07 -12.28 23.26
CA SER A 163 21.03 -13.72 23.04
C SER A 163 20.31 -14.04 21.72
N LEU A 164 20.49 -15.25 21.18
CA LEU A 164 19.76 -15.67 19.98
C LEU A 164 18.24 -15.65 20.23
N ASP A 165 17.81 -16.09 21.40
CA ASP A 165 16.38 -16.09 21.77
C ASP A 165 15.77 -14.68 21.82
N GLU A 166 16.51 -13.70 22.32
CA GLU A 166 16.07 -12.30 22.33
C GLU A 166 16.08 -11.71 20.92
N TYR A 167 17.16 -11.96 20.16
CA TYR A 167 17.27 -11.52 18.78
C TYR A 167 16.12 -12.05 17.93
N MET A 168 15.80 -13.34 18.00
CA MET A 168 14.70 -13.92 17.22
C MET A 168 13.34 -13.33 17.59
N LYS A 169 13.10 -12.93 18.84
CA LYS A 169 11.83 -12.30 19.23
C LYS A 169 11.66 -10.89 18.66
N VAL A 170 12.75 -10.16 18.47
CA VAL A 170 12.72 -8.72 18.14
C VAL A 170 13.09 -8.44 16.68
N GLY A 171 14.04 -9.21 16.13
CA GLY A 171 14.66 -9.02 14.82
C GLY A 171 13.94 -9.71 13.66
N MET A 172 13.07 -10.71 13.90
CA MET A 172 12.28 -11.33 12.83
C MET A 172 11.54 -10.34 11.90
N PRO A 173 10.87 -9.29 12.42
CA PRO A 173 10.15 -8.31 11.59
C PRO A 173 11.04 -7.61 10.56
N SER A 174 12.35 -7.47 10.80
CA SER A 174 13.28 -6.80 9.87
C SER A 174 13.47 -7.55 8.56
N SER A 175 13.04 -8.81 8.46
CA SER A 175 13.01 -9.55 7.20
C SER A 175 11.94 -9.05 6.22
N THR A 176 10.93 -8.30 6.68
CA THR A 176 9.81 -7.73 5.88
C THR A 176 8.83 -8.73 5.23
N TYR A 177 8.98 -10.03 5.48
CA TYR A 177 8.21 -11.08 4.82
C TYR A 177 6.69 -10.99 5.03
N ILE A 178 6.24 -10.64 6.25
CA ILE A 178 4.81 -10.47 6.56
C ILE A 178 4.24 -9.26 5.80
N LEU A 179 4.98 -8.16 5.76
CA LEU A 179 4.58 -6.95 5.03
C LEU A 179 4.49 -7.22 3.51
N MET A 180 5.48 -7.89 2.94
CA MET A 180 5.47 -8.29 1.53
C MET A 180 4.30 -9.21 1.20
N SER A 181 3.99 -10.15 2.09
CA SER A 181 2.88 -11.09 1.90
C SER A 181 1.52 -10.38 1.94
N ALA A 182 1.33 -9.43 2.85
CA ALA A 182 0.14 -8.60 2.91
C ALA A 182 -0.03 -7.72 1.67
N ALA A 183 1.05 -7.08 1.21
CA ALA A 183 1.05 -6.26 0.00
C ALA A 183 0.76 -7.10 -1.26
N ALA A 184 1.31 -8.31 -1.34
CA ALA A 184 1.07 -9.22 -2.46
C ALA A 184 -0.41 -9.66 -2.53
N LEU A 185 -1.08 -9.89 -1.39
CA LEU A 185 -2.53 -10.15 -1.39
C LEU A 185 -3.34 -8.98 -1.96
N ALA A 186 -2.99 -7.75 -1.61
CA ALA A 186 -3.68 -6.56 -2.11
C ALA A 186 -3.49 -6.37 -3.63
N GLY A 187 -2.41 -6.90 -4.20
CA GLY A 187 -2.09 -6.81 -5.63
C GLY A 187 -2.68 -7.94 -6.51
N ILE A 188 -3.27 -8.99 -5.93
CA ILE A 188 -3.90 -10.06 -6.71
C ILE A 188 -5.24 -9.55 -7.26
N ASN A 189 -5.24 -9.16 -8.54
CA ASN A 189 -6.47 -8.87 -9.28
C ASN A 189 -7.25 -10.17 -9.56
N GLY A 190 -8.44 -10.32 -8.99
CA GLY A 190 -9.35 -11.45 -9.26
C GLY A 190 -10.19 -11.83 -8.03
N GLU A 191 -11.21 -12.68 -8.23
CA GLU A 191 -12.23 -13.16 -7.28
C GLU A 191 -11.71 -13.88 -6.01
N LEU A 192 -10.43 -13.74 -5.66
CA LEU A 192 -9.70 -14.53 -4.68
C LEU A 192 -9.26 -13.79 -3.42
N VAL A 193 -9.46 -12.47 -3.35
CA VAL A 193 -9.10 -11.69 -2.17
C VAL A 193 -10.33 -11.58 -1.26
N SER A 194 -10.54 -12.59 -0.42
CA SER A 194 -11.62 -12.59 0.56
C SER A 194 -11.16 -11.95 1.88
N LYS A 195 -12.11 -11.44 2.67
CA LYS A 195 -11.85 -10.91 4.02
C LYS A 195 -11.12 -11.96 4.89
N GLU A 196 -11.48 -13.21 4.72
CA GLU A 196 -10.94 -14.36 5.44
C GLU A 196 -9.46 -14.59 5.10
N ALA A 197 -9.03 -14.29 3.87
CA ALA A 197 -7.61 -14.37 3.48
C ALA A 197 -6.76 -13.35 4.26
N PHE A 198 -7.25 -12.12 4.37
CA PHE A 198 -6.59 -11.09 5.16
C PHE A 198 -6.59 -11.40 6.65
N GLU A 199 -7.73 -11.87 7.20
CA GLU A 199 -7.84 -12.32 8.59
C GLU A 199 -6.91 -13.50 8.90
N TRP A 200 -6.67 -14.37 7.92
CA TRP A 200 -5.71 -15.46 8.03
C TRP A 200 -4.26 -14.96 8.08
N VAL A 201 -3.81 -14.09 7.16
CA VAL A 201 -2.45 -13.48 7.24
C VAL A 201 -2.27 -12.73 8.55
N ALA A 202 -3.31 -12.01 8.94
CA ALA A 202 -3.44 -11.29 10.19
C ALA A 202 -3.28 -12.14 11.47
N SER A 203 -3.51 -13.45 11.38
CA SER A 203 -3.40 -14.39 12.49
C SER A 203 -1.97 -14.88 12.73
N ASP A 204 -1.02 -14.44 11.91
CA ASP A 204 0.40 -14.84 11.97
C ASP A 204 0.58 -16.37 11.88
N PRO A 205 0.11 -16.97 10.75
CA PRO A 205 0.06 -18.40 10.56
C PRO A 205 1.47 -19.00 10.47
N LEU A 206 1.60 -20.27 10.87
CA LEU A 206 2.89 -20.94 11.00
C LEU A 206 3.73 -20.85 9.72
N ILE A 207 3.12 -21.02 8.55
CA ILE A 207 3.85 -20.94 7.27
C ILE A 207 4.49 -19.56 7.02
N LEU A 208 3.83 -18.47 7.44
CA LEU A 208 4.36 -17.11 7.30
C LEU A 208 5.49 -16.86 8.30
N ARG A 209 5.29 -17.28 9.56
CA ARG A 209 6.34 -17.23 10.59
C ARG A 209 7.57 -18.02 10.19
N ALA A 210 7.40 -19.22 9.65
CA ALA A 210 8.48 -20.06 9.16
C ALA A 210 9.23 -19.39 7.99
N SER A 211 8.49 -18.71 7.10
CA SER A 211 9.08 -17.95 5.99
C SER A 211 9.90 -16.75 6.48
N GLU A 212 9.41 -16.03 7.50
CA GLU A 212 10.11 -14.94 8.18
C GLU A 212 11.44 -15.43 8.80
N ILE A 213 11.42 -16.58 9.48
CA ILE A 213 12.61 -17.23 10.04
C ILE A 213 13.62 -17.56 8.94
N ILE A 214 13.19 -18.19 7.85
CA ILE A 214 14.07 -18.53 6.73
C ILE A 214 14.71 -17.26 6.15
N GLY A 215 13.92 -16.22 5.88
CA GLY A 215 14.40 -14.97 5.32
C GLY A 215 15.42 -14.27 6.21
N ARG A 216 15.13 -14.15 7.51
CA ARG A 216 16.03 -13.50 8.48
C ARG A 216 17.34 -14.27 8.65
N LEU A 217 17.25 -15.58 8.89
CA LEU A 217 18.42 -16.41 9.21
C LEU A 217 19.33 -16.62 8.00
N MET A 218 18.77 -16.80 6.80
CA MET A 218 19.58 -16.90 5.58
C MET A 218 20.33 -15.58 5.31
N ASN A 219 19.65 -14.43 5.46
CA ASN A 219 20.31 -13.13 5.29
C ASN A 219 21.41 -12.89 6.35
N ASP A 220 21.23 -13.38 7.58
CA ASP A 220 22.26 -13.29 8.62
C ASP A 220 23.45 -14.20 8.37
N LEU A 221 23.23 -15.42 7.86
CA LEU A 221 24.31 -16.34 7.50
C LEU A 221 25.22 -15.74 6.42
N VAL A 222 24.63 -15.15 5.39
CA VAL A 222 25.36 -14.56 4.26
C VAL A 222 26.02 -13.24 4.63
N GLY A 223 25.28 -12.36 5.30
CA GLY A 223 25.80 -11.06 5.72
C GLY A 223 26.86 -11.13 6.82
N PHE A 224 27.05 -12.30 7.44
CA PHE A 224 27.93 -12.44 8.59
C PHE A 224 29.41 -12.14 8.25
N GLY A 225 29.94 -11.08 8.86
CA GLY A 225 31.31 -10.64 8.68
C GLY A 225 31.51 -9.60 7.56
N PHE A 226 30.48 -9.35 6.75
CA PHE A 226 30.46 -8.29 5.74
C PHE A 226 29.64 -7.09 6.19
N GLU A 227 28.48 -7.35 6.81
CA GLU A 227 27.57 -6.30 7.27
C GLU A 227 27.88 -5.88 8.71
N GLN A 228 27.88 -4.57 8.97
CA GLN A 228 28.02 -4.01 10.33
C GLN A 228 26.65 -4.00 11.05
N LYS A 229 26.08 -5.19 11.28
CA LYS A 229 24.79 -5.38 11.97
C LYS A 229 24.82 -6.49 13.02
N ILE A 230 23.82 -6.50 13.91
CA ILE A 230 23.53 -7.65 14.75
C ILE A 230 23.02 -8.79 13.85
N SER A 231 23.51 -10.01 14.09
CA SER A 231 23.14 -11.21 13.33
C SER A 231 22.88 -12.38 14.26
N ALA A 232 22.02 -13.31 13.85
CA ALA A 232 21.74 -14.54 14.56
C ALA A 232 23.02 -15.34 14.89
N VAL A 233 24.00 -15.38 13.98
CA VAL A 233 25.29 -16.05 14.20
C VAL A 233 26.05 -15.40 15.37
N GLY A 234 26.18 -14.07 15.37
CA GLY A 234 26.84 -13.34 16.45
C GLY A 234 26.11 -13.49 17.79
N CYS A 235 24.77 -13.48 17.76
CA CYS A 235 23.93 -13.70 18.94
C CYS A 235 24.08 -15.12 19.51
N TYR A 236 24.16 -16.14 18.65
CA TYR A 236 24.38 -17.52 19.08
C TYR A 236 25.74 -17.68 19.77
N MET A 237 26.81 -17.14 19.17
CA MET A 237 28.17 -17.20 19.74
C MET A 237 28.25 -16.45 21.09
N ASN A 238 27.52 -15.34 21.22
CA ASN A 238 27.43 -14.59 22.47
C ASN A 238 26.67 -15.36 23.57
N GLN A 239 25.55 -16.01 23.20
CA GLN A 239 24.77 -16.85 24.12
C GLN A 239 25.56 -18.08 24.57
N ASN A 240 26.31 -18.70 23.66
CA ASN A 240 27.08 -19.92 23.90
C ASN A 240 28.57 -19.60 23.92
N LYS A 241 29.06 -19.04 25.04
CA LYS A 241 30.47 -18.67 25.18
C LYS A 241 31.40 -19.86 24.89
N GLY A 242 32.28 -19.68 23.91
CA GLY A 242 33.22 -20.71 23.47
C GLY A 242 32.78 -21.48 22.21
N ALA A 243 31.56 -21.26 21.72
CA ALA A 243 31.13 -21.80 20.44
C ALA A 243 31.97 -21.20 19.29
N SER A 244 32.40 -22.08 18.39
CA SER A 244 33.05 -21.74 17.14
C SER A 244 32.07 -21.11 16.15
N LYS A 245 32.62 -20.44 15.12
CA LYS A 245 31.83 -19.90 14.03
C LYS A 245 31.10 -21.03 13.28
N GLU A 246 31.75 -22.16 13.09
CA GLU A 246 31.23 -23.32 12.37
C GLU A 246 30.04 -23.94 13.13
N GLU A 247 30.13 -24.05 14.45
CA GLU A 247 29.00 -24.50 15.29
C GLU A 247 27.81 -23.55 15.21
N ALA A 248 28.08 -22.24 15.25
CA ALA A 248 27.03 -21.23 15.10
C ALA A 248 26.33 -21.33 13.73
N PHE A 249 27.11 -21.43 12.64
CA PHE A 249 26.56 -21.61 11.30
C PHE A 249 25.72 -22.89 11.19
N ALA A 250 26.21 -24.00 11.74
CA ALA A 250 25.49 -25.27 11.71
C ALA A 250 24.15 -25.19 12.45
N GLU A 251 24.11 -24.54 13.62
CA GLU A 251 22.87 -24.40 14.38
C GLU A 251 21.87 -23.46 13.69
N ILE A 252 22.32 -22.31 13.17
CA ILE A 252 21.43 -21.42 12.42
C ILE A 252 20.88 -22.11 11.15
N GLN A 253 21.70 -22.92 10.46
CA GLN A 253 21.25 -23.72 9.31
C GLN A 253 20.23 -24.81 9.71
N ASN A 254 20.38 -25.39 10.91
CA ASN A 254 19.41 -26.33 11.47
C ASN A 254 18.06 -25.65 11.74
N LEU A 255 18.07 -24.44 12.32
CA LEU A 255 16.84 -23.63 12.49
C LEU A 255 16.15 -23.35 11.16
N VAL A 256 16.89 -22.96 10.12
CA VAL A 256 16.35 -22.79 8.76
C VAL A 256 15.74 -24.10 8.24
N THR A 257 16.41 -25.23 8.45
CA THR A 257 15.92 -26.55 8.03
C THR A 257 14.62 -26.92 8.74
N ASN A 258 14.49 -26.59 10.02
CA ASN A 258 13.26 -26.84 10.78
C ASN A 258 12.11 -25.94 10.31
N ALA A 259 12.38 -24.66 10.03
CA ALA A 259 11.37 -23.77 9.44
C ALA A 259 10.87 -24.28 8.06
N TRP A 260 11.74 -24.87 7.23
CA TRP A 260 11.29 -25.53 6.00
C TRP A 260 10.38 -26.73 6.25
N LYS A 261 10.60 -27.51 7.32
CA LYS A 261 9.69 -28.59 7.70
C LYS A 261 8.32 -28.05 8.11
N ASP A 262 8.28 -26.92 8.82
CA ASP A 262 7.03 -26.26 9.20
C ASP A 262 6.25 -25.80 7.95
N ILE A 263 6.93 -25.20 6.96
CA ILE A 263 6.31 -24.85 5.67
C ILE A 263 5.73 -26.10 4.99
N ASN A 264 6.51 -27.17 4.89
CA ASN A 264 6.06 -28.40 4.24
C ASN A 264 4.86 -29.02 4.97
N GLN A 265 4.85 -28.98 6.30
CA GLN A 265 3.73 -29.48 7.09
C GLN A 265 2.45 -28.69 6.82
N GLU A 266 2.53 -27.36 6.75
CA GLU A 266 1.38 -26.50 6.46
C GLU A 266 0.85 -26.71 5.03
N LEU A 267 1.72 -26.95 4.06
CA LEU A 267 1.31 -27.25 2.68
C LEU A 267 0.61 -28.61 2.53
N LEU A 268 0.84 -29.55 3.44
CA LEU A 268 0.17 -30.86 3.46
C LEU A 268 -1.20 -30.83 4.14
N ARG A 269 -1.51 -29.77 4.90
CA ARG A 269 -2.82 -29.61 5.53
C ARG A 269 -3.85 -29.20 4.47
N PRO A 270 -5.13 -29.61 4.61
CA PRO A 270 -6.20 -29.07 3.77
C PRO A 270 -6.15 -27.55 3.83
N SER A 271 -6.00 -26.90 2.68
CA SER A 271 -5.92 -25.44 2.60
C SER A 271 -7.14 -24.83 3.30
N PRO A 272 -6.97 -23.76 4.10
CA PRO A 272 -8.10 -22.92 4.47
C PRO A 272 -8.85 -22.56 3.19
N THR A 273 -10.16 -22.78 3.14
CA THR A 273 -11.02 -22.44 1.98
C THR A 273 -10.91 -20.97 1.57
N ALA A 274 -10.38 -20.12 2.46
CA ALA A 274 -10.17 -18.70 2.29
C ALA A 274 -8.92 -18.28 1.51
N VAL A 275 -7.87 -19.13 1.43
CA VAL A 275 -6.59 -18.72 0.82
C VAL A 275 -6.24 -19.65 -0.32
N PRO A 276 -6.08 -19.15 -1.55
CA PRO A 276 -5.72 -20.02 -2.68
C PRO A 276 -4.30 -20.57 -2.56
N MET A 277 -4.13 -21.85 -2.93
CA MET A 277 -2.81 -22.51 -3.04
C MET A 277 -1.84 -21.73 -3.93
N ALA A 278 -2.36 -21.01 -4.93
CA ALA A 278 -1.57 -20.10 -5.75
C ALA A 278 -0.91 -18.97 -4.95
N PHE A 279 -1.57 -18.42 -3.92
CA PHE A 279 -0.96 -17.43 -3.03
C PHE A 279 0.17 -18.05 -2.18
N PHE A 280 -0.08 -19.22 -1.57
CA PHE A 280 0.92 -19.96 -0.81
C PHE A 280 2.18 -20.24 -1.64
N MET A 281 2.00 -20.73 -2.88
CA MET A 281 3.10 -21.09 -3.76
C MET A 281 3.80 -19.87 -4.36
N GLN A 282 3.04 -18.88 -4.85
CA GLN A 282 3.57 -17.76 -5.62
C GLN A 282 4.22 -16.68 -4.75
N VAL A 283 3.72 -16.48 -3.53
CA VAL A 283 4.19 -15.41 -2.64
C VAL A 283 5.06 -16.02 -1.56
N ILE A 284 4.51 -16.88 -0.71
CA ILE A 284 5.20 -17.32 0.51
C ILE A 284 6.39 -18.23 0.16
N VAL A 285 6.13 -19.33 -0.56
CA VAL A 285 7.16 -20.33 -0.87
C VAL A 285 8.18 -19.78 -1.88
N ASN A 286 7.76 -19.02 -2.88
CA ASN A 286 8.69 -18.46 -3.86
C ASN A 286 9.58 -17.36 -3.29
N ILE A 287 9.10 -16.52 -2.37
CA ILE A 287 9.96 -15.54 -1.68
C ILE A 287 10.98 -16.29 -0.81
N SER A 288 10.57 -17.30 -0.03
CA SER A 288 11.50 -18.12 0.76
C SER A 288 12.53 -18.85 -0.11
N ARG A 289 12.11 -19.37 -1.28
CA ARG A 289 13.02 -19.98 -2.27
C ARG A 289 13.97 -18.96 -2.88
N TYR A 290 13.49 -17.74 -3.14
CA TYR A 290 14.29 -16.67 -3.69
C TYR A 290 15.40 -16.24 -2.73
N SER A 291 15.06 -15.95 -1.46
CA SER A 291 16.08 -15.67 -0.45
C SER A 291 17.05 -16.83 -0.29
N TYR A 292 16.55 -18.06 -0.17
CA TYR A 292 17.42 -19.24 -0.05
C TYR A 292 18.38 -19.44 -1.24
N ARG A 293 17.98 -19.06 -2.46
CA ARG A 293 18.81 -19.14 -3.66
C ARG A 293 19.82 -18.00 -3.78
N LEU A 294 19.36 -16.75 -3.63
CA LEU A 294 20.27 -15.60 -3.67
C LEU A 294 21.40 -15.75 -2.66
N ASP A 295 21.02 -16.15 -1.45
CA ASP A 295 21.92 -16.25 -0.31
C ASP A 295 22.92 -17.43 -0.46
N ARG A 296 22.62 -18.44 -1.28
CA ARG A 296 23.57 -19.52 -1.62
C ARG A 296 24.47 -19.20 -2.80
N GLU A 297 23.99 -18.44 -3.78
CA GLU A 297 24.79 -18.01 -4.94
C GLU A 297 25.88 -17.00 -4.52
N GLU A 298 25.68 -16.23 -3.43
CA GLU A 298 26.68 -15.30 -2.89
C GLU A 298 27.84 -15.95 -2.11
N HIS A 299 27.77 -17.26 -1.80
CA HIS A 299 28.91 -17.97 -1.20
C HIS A 299 30.08 -18.20 -2.18
N ASP A 300 29.84 -18.10 -3.50
CA ASP A 300 30.85 -18.34 -4.55
C ASP A 300 31.30 -17.08 -5.31
N SER A 301 30.74 -15.90 -5.01
CA SER A 301 31.18 -14.66 -5.67
C SER A 301 30.91 -13.41 -4.84
N VAL A 302 31.82 -12.43 -4.98
CA VAL A 302 31.69 -11.02 -4.57
C VAL A 302 30.22 -10.58 -4.59
N PRO A 303 29.72 -9.83 -3.57
CA PRO A 303 28.31 -9.43 -3.48
C PRO A 303 27.86 -8.96 -4.84
N SER A 304 26.82 -9.61 -5.37
CA SER A 304 26.31 -9.19 -6.66
C SER A 304 25.80 -7.76 -6.45
N GLU A 305 26.47 -6.77 -7.06
CA GLU A 305 25.71 -5.67 -7.66
C GLU A 305 24.54 -6.38 -8.31
N ILE A 306 23.32 -6.24 -7.79
CA ILE A 306 22.11 -6.86 -8.35
C ILE A 306 22.23 -6.65 -9.85
N SER A 307 22.63 -7.69 -10.60
CA SER A 307 23.42 -7.37 -11.80
C SER A 307 22.50 -6.60 -12.71
N SER A 308 22.86 -5.34 -12.95
CA SER A 308 22.04 -4.45 -13.75
C SER A 308 21.70 -5.12 -15.09
N LYS A 309 22.56 -6.05 -15.52
CA LYS A 309 22.37 -7.01 -16.60
C LYS A 309 21.12 -7.91 -16.44
N LYS A 310 20.97 -8.71 -15.38
CA LYS A 310 19.78 -9.57 -15.16
C LYS A 310 18.47 -8.77 -15.21
N ILE A 311 18.47 -7.58 -14.62
CA ILE A 311 17.28 -6.73 -14.60
C ILE A 311 17.02 -6.06 -15.97
N LYS A 312 18.08 -5.63 -16.67
CA LYS A 312 17.99 -5.14 -18.06
C LYS A 312 17.55 -6.22 -19.04
N ASP A 313 18.00 -7.46 -18.85
CA ASP A 313 17.63 -8.63 -19.65
C ASP A 313 16.14 -9.00 -19.45
N LEU A 314 15.57 -8.67 -18.28
CA LEU A 314 14.14 -8.73 -18.00
C LEU A 314 13.34 -7.53 -18.54
N GLY A 315 13.99 -6.60 -19.26
CA GLY A 315 13.36 -5.46 -19.93
C GLY A 315 13.15 -4.23 -19.06
N PHE A 316 13.67 -4.21 -17.82
CA PHE A 316 13.57 -3.03 -16.97
C PHE A 316 14.64 -2.00 -17.35
N ALA A 317 14.20 -0.81 -17.77
CA ALA A 317 15.03 0.36 -17.97
C ALA A 317 14.87 1.31 -16.79
N TYR A 318 15.95 1.55 -16.04
CA TYR A 318 15.95 2.56 -14.99
C TYR A 318 16.29 3.93 -15.56
N LYS A 319 15.50 4.94 -15.16
CA LYS A 319 15.74 6.34 -15.53
C LYS A 319 17.01 6.92 -14.88
N TYR A 320 17.41 6.36 -13.74
CA TYR A 320 18.55 6.80 -12.93
C TYR A 320 19.35 5.57 -12.49
N GLY A 321 20.68 5.64 -12.59
CA GLY A 321 21.57 4.61 -12.06
C GLY A 321 21.64 4.65 -10.53
N ILE A 322 22.13 3.58 -9.91
CA ILE A 322 22.36 3.52 -8.46
C ILE A 322 23.25 4.69 -7.99
N GLN A 323 24.26 5.05 -8.79
CA GLN A 323 25.12 6.20 -8.51
C GLN A 323 24.34 7.52 -8.48
N ASP A 324 23.39 7.73 -9.39
CA ASP A 324 22.56 8.94 -9.42
C ASP A 324 21.68 9.02 -8.15
N ILE A 325 21.10 7.90 -7.73
CA ILE A 325 20.29 7.79 -6.51
C ILE A 325 21.13 8.09 -5.27
N ILE A 326 22.34 7.54 -5.18
CA ILE A 326 23.27 7.78 -4.07
C ILE A 326 23.65 9.27 -4.02
N HIS A 327 24.02 9.87 -5.15
CA HIS A 327 24.40 11.29 -5.21
C HIS A 327 23.22 12.20 -4.84
N GLU A 328 22.01 11.92 -5.33
CA GLU A 328 20.83 12.71 -4.97
C GLU A 328 20.49 12.57 -3.49
N THR A 329 20.55 11.35 -2.95
CA THR A 329 20.27 11.08 -1.53
C THR A 329 21.27 11.81 -0.63
N ILE A 330 22.58 11.69 -0.91
CA ILE A 330 23.62 12.40 -0.16
C ILE A 330 23.43 13.91 -0.28
N GLY A 331 23.15 14.43 -1.48
CA GLY A 331 22.90 15.86 -1.71
C GLY A 331 21.71 16.37 -0.89
N ARG A 332 20.62 15.59 -0.79
CA ARG A 332 19.46 15.92 0.05
C ARG A 332 19.82 15.86 1.54
N CYS A 333 20.54 14.84 1.98
CA CYS A 333 20.97 14.73 3.36
C CYS A 333 21.85 15.91 3.80
N VAL A 334 22.75 16.38 2.94
CA VAL A 334 23.54 17.60 3.19
C VAL A 334 22.66 18.85 3.20
N ALA A 335 21.75 19.00 2.23
CA ALA A 335 20.86 20.16 2.13
C ALA A 335 19.92 20.32 3.34
N TYR A 336 19.51 19.20 3.94
CA TYR A 336 18.67 19.19 5.15
C TYR A 336 19.48 19.13 6.46
N GLY A 337 20.82 19.20 6.39
CA GLY A 337 21.69 19.23 7.57
C GLY A 337 21.82 17.91 8.32
N PHE A 338 21.41 16.79 7.70
CA PHE A 338 21.61 15.45 8.26
C PHE A 338 23.05 14.95 8.11
N LEU A 339 23.80 15.49 7.14
CA LEU A 339 25.22 15.24 6.94
C LEU A 339 25.98 16.57 6.87
N PRO A 340 27.23 16.63 7.37
CA PRO A 340 28.06 17.81 7.24
C PRO A 340 28.37 18.09 5.77
N THR A 341 28.41 19.38 5.39
CA THR A 341 29.01 19.82 4.12
C THR A 341 30.50 19.55 4.19
N GLN A 342 31.00 18.66 3.32
CA GLN A 342 32.44 18.44 3.12
C GLN A 342 33.11 19.67 2.50
#